data_AF-A0A653JE42-F1
#
_entry.id   AF-A0A653JE42-F1
#
_cell.length_a   1.000
_cell.length_b   1.000
_cell.length_c   1.000
_cell.angle_alpha   90.00
_cell.angle_beta   90.00
_cell.angle_gamma   90.00
#
_symmetry.space_group_name_H-M   'P 1'
#
loop_
_entity.id
_entity.type
_entity.pdbx_description
1 polymer ?
#
loop_
_entity_poly.entity_id
_entity_poly.type
_entity_poly.pdbx_seq_one_letter_code
_entity_poly.pdbx_strand_id
1 'polypeptide(L)'
;MTRHLDLNEFEDLEPEVIFEGHRRLRGYQAIDLHEAIVLFGWRSHVDLMPIIARDRIILLLKYLGYRETWAGEVGEPTFGLMWLRDPWPSDAAALSGIPSCQVEECH
;
A
#
# COMPACT_ATOMS: atom_id res chain seq x y z
N MET A 1 -11.94 -3.10 16.68
CA MET A 1 -13.03 -2.66 15.79
C MET A 1 -12.42 -2.11 14.51
N THR A 2 -12.42 -2.87 13.42
CA THR A 2 -11.90 -2.42 12.12
C THR A 2 -12.97 -1.54 11.47
N ARG A 3 -12.80 -0.22 11.49
CA ARG A 3 -13.70 0.69 10.76
C ARG A 3 -13.58 0.37 9.26
N HIS A 4 -14.71 0.13 8.63
CA HIS A 4 -14.82 0.06 7.18
C HIS A 4 -14.55 1.48 6.65
N LEU A 5 -13.59 1.61 5.74
CA LEU A 5 -13.36 2.87 5.04
C LEU A 5 -14.37 2.92 3.90
N ASP A 6 -15.34 3.83 3.98
CA ASP A 6 -16.23 4.07 2.84
C ASP A 6 -15.49 4.92 1.81
N LEU A 7 -14.87 4.24 0.85
CA LEU A 7 -14.08 4.87 -0.20
C LEU A 7 -14.92 5.75 -1.14
N ASN A 8 -16.25 5.82 -0.99
CA ASN A 8 -17.13 6.67 -1.78
C ASN A 8 -17.30 8.10 -1.22
N GLU A 9 -17.00 8.35 0.07
CA GLU A 9 -17.27 9.64 0.73
C GLU A 9 -16.10 10.64 0.68
N PHE A 10 -14.89 10.22 0.29
CA PHE A 10 -13.68 11.06 0.43
C PHE A 10 -13.37 11.89 -0.82
N GLU A 11 -13.75 13.17 -0.84
CA GLU A 11 -13.35 14.08 -1.94
C GLU A 11 -11.83 14.31 -2.00
N ASP A 12 -11.16 14.29 -0.84
CA ASP A 12 -9.70 14.47 -0.69
C ASP A 12 -9.04 13.32 0.09
N LEU A 13 -7.71 13.16 -0.01
CA LEU A 13 -6.94 12.26 0.87
C LEU A 13 -6.85 12.86 2.28
N GLU A 14 -7.91 12.68 3.07
CA GLU A 14 -7.94 13.13 4.46
C GLU A 14 -6.82 12.47 5.30
N PRO A 15 -6.28 13.17 6.32
CA PRO A 15 -5.22 12.62 7.18
C PRO A 15 -5.54 11.24 7.77
N GLU A 16 -6.81 10.99 8.10
CA GLU A 16 -7.30 9.72 8.63
C GLU A 16 -7.18 8.59 7.61
N VAL A 17 -7.46 8.86 6.34
CA VAL A 17 -7.33 7.91 5.23
C VAL A 17 -5.86 7.58 5.00
N ILE A 18 -5.00 8.60 5.02
CA ILE A 18 -3.54 8.42 4.89
C ILE A 18 -2.99 7.57 6.03
N PHE A 19 -3.37 7.88 7.28
CA PHE A 19 -2.94 7.14 8.46
C PHE A 19 -3.39 5.68 8.42
N GLU A 20 -4.66 5.44 8.10
CA GLU A 20 -5.20 4.09 7.98
C GLU A 20 -4.57 3.34 6.81
N GLY A 21 -4.28 4.03 5.70
CA GLY A 21 -3.51 3.48 4.57
C GLY A 21 -2.13 3.02 4.97
N HIS A 22 -1.37 3.87 5.68
CA HIS A 22 -0.08 3.50 6.27
C HIS A 22 -0.18 2.28 7.18
N ARG A 23 -1.21 2.24 8.04
CA ARG A 23 -1.40 1.14 8.99
C ARG A 23 -1.70 -0.19 8.29
N ARG A 24 -2.56 -0.17 7.26
CA ARG A 24 -2.97 -1.36 6.51
C ARG A 24 -1.86 -1.89 5.61
N LEU A 25 -1.14 -0.99 4.94
CA LEU A 25 -0.04 -1.35 4.02
C LEU A 25 1.29 -1.57 4.75
N ARG A 26 1.30 -1.60 6.09
CA ARG A 26 2.52 -1.85 6.87
C ARG A 26 3.09 -3.23 6.53
N GLY A 27 4.35 -3.27 6.10
CA GLY A 27 5.06 -4.50 5.73
C GLY A 27 4.90 -4.89 4.26
N TYR A 28 4.03 -4.23 3.51
CA TYR A 28 3.97 -4.38 2.06
C TYR A 28 5.06 -3.54 1.40
N GLN A 29 5.93 -4.18 0.62
CA GLN A 29 6.84 -3.50 -0.32
C GLN A 29 6.32 -3.58 -1.76
N ALA A 30 5.45 -4.55 -2.00
CA ALA A 30 4.87 -4.86 -3.29
C ALA A 30 3.43 -5.34 -3.04
N ILE A 31 2.47 -4.83 -3.81
CA ILE A 31 1.06 -5.22 -3.70
C ILE A 31 0.39 -5.09 -5.06
N ASP A 32 -0.47 -6.03 -5.44
CA ASP A 32 -1.31 -5.85 -6.62
C ASP A 32 -2.55 -5.00 -6.28
N LEU A 33 -3.19 -4.43 -7.30
CA LEU A 33 -4.33 -3.53 -7.07
C LEU A 33 -5.54 -4.26 -6.46
N HIS A 34 -5.76 -5.52 -6.82
CA HIS A 34 -6.88 -6.30 -6.28
C HIS A 34 -6.69 -6.55 -4.78
N GLU A 35 -5.50 -6.95 -4.36
CA GLU A 35 -5.16 -7.12 -2.95
C GLU A 35 -5.30 -5.80 -2.18
N ALA A 36 -4.81 -4.69 -2.73
CA ALA A 36 -5.00 -3.37 -2.12
C ALA A 36 -6.50 -3.05 -1.92
N ILE A 37 -7.35 -3.30 -2.92
CA ILE A 37 -8.80 -3.07 -2.85
C ILE A 37 -9.44 -3.90 -1.73
N VAL A 38 -9.10 -5.19 -1.63
CA VAL A 38 -9.59 -6.08 -0.56
C VAL A 38 -9.10 -5.60 0.81
N LEU A 39 -7.84 -5.17 0.90
CA LEU A 39 -7.23 -4.66 2.13
C LEU A 39 -7.96 -3.42 2.65
N PHE A 40 -8.39 -2.52 1.76
CA PHE A 40 -9.21 -1.35 2.12
C PHE A 40 -10.67 -1.68 2.45
N GLY A 41 -11.06 -2.95 2.33
CA GLY A 41 -12.31 -3.47 2.85
C GLY A 41 -13.41 -3.59 1.80
N TRP A 42 -13.08 -3.48 0.50
CA TRP A 42 -14.03 -3.81 -0.55
C TRP A 42 -14.30 -5.32 -0.54
N ARG A 43 -15.57 -5.70 -0.38
CA ARG A 43 -16.00 -7.10 -0.23
C ARG A 43 -16.79 -7.66 -1.42
N SER A 44 -17.17 -6.79 -2.34
CA SER A 44 -17.85 -7.18 -3.59
C SER A 44 -16.83 -7.55 -4.66
N HIS A 45 -17.28 -8.07 -5.82
CA HIS A 45 -16.40 -8.25 -6.97
C HIS A 45 -15.65 -6.96 -7.28
N VAL A 46 -14.32 -7.03 -7.37
CA VAL A 46 -13.46 -5.88 -7.67
C VAL A 46 -13.81 -5.28 -9.04
N ASP A 47 -14.27 -6.11 -9.97
CA ASP A 47 -14.73 -5.68 -11.30
C ASP A 47 -16.00 -4.80 -11.26
N LEU A 48 -16.74 -4.86 -10.17
CA LEU A 48 -17.95 -4.05 -9.95
C LEU A 48 -17.66 -2.81 -9.10
N MET A 49 -16.39 -2.55 -8.78
CA MET A 49 -16.00 -1.38 -8.00
C MET A 49 -16.25 -0.10 -8.80
N PRO A 50 -16.87 0.94 -8.20
CA PRO A 50 -16.94 2.25 -8.81
C PRO A 50 -15.53 2.77 -9.17
N ILE A 51 -15.38 3.29 -10.38
CA ILE A 51 -14.09 3.81 -10.88
C ILE A 51 -13.49 4.83 -9.91
N ILE A 52 -14.32 5.69 -9.34
CA ILE A 52 -13.89 6.70 -8.36
C ILE A 52 -13.21 6.06 -7.14
N ALA A 53 -13.78 4.98 -6.61
CA ALA A 53 -13.21 4.29 -5.46
C ALA A 53 -11.88 3.62 -5.81
N ARG A 54 -11.76 3.05 -7.02
CA ARG A 54 -10.51 2.48 -7.53
C ARG A 54 -9.43 3.56 -7.68
N ASP A 55 -9.77 4.69 -8.27
CA ASP A 55 -8.83 5.80 -8.48
C ASP A 55 -8.35 6.41 -7.17
N ARG A 56 -9.20 6.43 -6.13
CA ARG A 56 -8.82 6.85 -4.78
C ARG A 56 -7.78 5.92 -4.13
N ILE A 57 -7.92 4.60 -4.30
CA ILE A 57 -6.90 3.66 -3.81
C ILE A 57 -5.58 3.88 -4.56
N ILE A 58 -5.64 4.06 -5.88
CA ILE A 58 -4.45 4.36 -6.70
C ILE A 58 -3.78 5.65 -6.22
N LEU A 59 -4.56 6.70 -5.96
CA LEU A 59 -4.06 7.97 -5.47
C LEU A 59 -3.40 7.81 -4.09
N LEU A 60 -4.01 7.06 -3.19
CA LEU A 60 -3.46 6.74 -1.87
C LEU A 60 -2.13 5.97 -2.00
N LEU A 61 -2.06 4.94 -2.86
CA LEU A 61 -0.83 4.19 -3.10
C LEU A 61 0.29 5.12 -3.59
N LYS A 62 0.01 5.98 -4.56
CA LYS A 62 0.98 6.99 -5.06
C LYS A 62 1.43 7.93 -3.96
N TYR A 63 0.50 8.45 -3.16
CA TYR A 63 0.81 9.34 -2.03
C TYR A 63 1.73 8.67 -1.03
N LEU A 64 1.51 7.38 -0.75
CA LEU A 64 2.35 6.58 0.15
C LEU A 64 3.69 6.15 -0.46
N GLY A 65 4.00 6.57 -1.69
CA GLY A 65 5.27 6.33 -2.36
C GLY A 65 5.35 5.05 -3.18
N TYR A 66 4.21 4.40 -3.46
CA TYR A 66 4.18 3.28 -4.38
C TYR A 66 4.20 3.77 -5.83
N ARG A 67 4.91 3.03 -6.68
CA ARG A 67 5.00 3.21 -8.11
C ARG A 67 4.34 2.05 -8.84
N GLU A 68 3.56 2.38 -9.84
CA GLU A 68 2.99 1.40 -10.75
C GLU A 68 4.12 0.73 -11.56
N THR A 69 4.18 -0.59 -11.54
CA THR A 69 5.23 -1.39 -12.19
C THR A 69 4.63 -2.64 -12.78
N TRP A 70 5.04 -2.98 -14.00
CA TRP A 70 4.75 -4.29 -14.59
C TRP A 70 5.75 -5.31 -14.05
N ALA A 71 5.24 -6.32 -13.36
CA ALA A 71 6.04 -7.41 -12.84
C ALA A 71 5.61 -8.72 -13.51
N GLY A 72 6.57 -9.55 -13.88
CA GLY A 72 6.31 -10.84 -14.52
C GLY A 72 7.55 -11.73 -14.42
N GLU A 73 7.35 -13.02 -14.64
CA GLU A 73 8.43 -13.98 -14.62
C GLU A 73 9.19 -13.96 -15.96
N VAL A 74 10.53 -14.01 -15.88
CA VAL A 74 11.38 -13.97 -17.07
C VAL A 74 11.17 -15.25 -17.87
N GLY A 75 10.65 -15.12 -19.09
CA GLY A 75 10.39 -16.25 -19.99
C GLY A 75 8.95 -16.74 -19.98
N GLU A 76 8.11 -16.24 -19.07
CA GLU A 76 6.68 -16.51 -19.04
C GLU A 76 5.89 -15.36 -19.68
N PRO A 77 4.74 -15.64 -20.33
CA PRO A 77 3.91 -14.60 -20.95
C PRO A 77 3.08 -13.80 -19.93
N THR A 78 3.09 -14.20 -18.66
CA THR A 78 2.29 -13.58 -17.60
C THR A 78 3.01 -12.42 -16.94
N PHE A 79 2.53 -11.21 -17.26
CA PHE A 79 2.86 -9.97 -16.55
C PHE A 79 1.62 -9.48 -15.82
N GLY A 80 1.79 -9.04 -14.58
CA GLY A 80 0.78 -8.42 -13.74
C GLY A 80 1.14 -6.98 -13.42
N LEU A 81 0.12 -6.14 -13.26
CA LEU A 81 0.30 -4.79 -12.76
C LEU A 81 0.47 -4.84 -11.24
N MET A 82 1.58 -4.31 -10.75
CA MET A 82 1.91 -4.25 -9.34
C MET A 82 2.26 -2.84 -8.90
N TRP A 83 2.10 -2.59 -7.61
CA TRP A 83 2.48 -1.36 -6.94
C TRP A 83 3.68 -1.65 -6.06
N LEU A 84 4.83 -1.08 -6.41
CA LEU A 84 6.09 -1.27 -5.71
C LEU A 84 6.48 -0.01 -4.96
N ARG A 85 6.91 -0.16 -3.72
CA ARG A 85 7.46 0.92 -2.92
C ARG A 85 8.97 0.77 -2.85
N ASP A 86 9.71 1.88 -2.91
CA ASP A 86 11.09 1.85 -2.43
C ASP A 86 11.07 1.68 -0.90
N PRO A 87 11.92 0.81 -0.33
CA PRO A 87 11.88 0.54 1.11
C PRO A 87 12.09 1.82 1.92
N TRP A 88 11.27 2.01 2.95
CA TRP A 88 11.53 3.07 3.92
C TRP A 88 12.84 2.79 4.64
N PRO A 89 13.60 3.82 5.09
CA PRO A 89 14.78 3.60 5.92
C PRO A 89 14.49 2.71 7.14
N SER A 90 13.28 2.78 7.71
CA SER A 90 12.80 1.90 8.78
C SER A 90 12.60 0.44 8.35
N ASP A 91 12.23 0.20 7.09
CA ASP A 91 12.03 -1.14 6.54
C ASP A 91 13.38 -1.77 6.15
N ALA A 92 14.32 -0.96 5.68
CA ALA A 92 15.71 -1.39 5.44
C ALA A 92 16.40 -1.84 6.73
N ALA A 93 16.13 -1.18 7.86
CA ALA A 93 16.61 -1.60 9.18
C ALA A 93 16.02 -2.96 9.60
N ALA A 94 14.75 -3.23 9.28
CA ALA A 94 14.09 -4.51 9.56
C ALA A 94 14.61 -5.65 8.66
N LEU A 95 14.99 -5.35 7.42
CA LEU A 95 15.51 -6.33 6.45
C LEU A 95 17.01 -6.61 6.62
N SER A 96 17.77 -5.69 7.23
CA SER A 96 19.23 -5.82 7.37
C SER A 96 19.68 -6.62 8.59
N GLY A 97 18.77 -7.09 9.46
CA GLY A 97 19.12 -7.87 10.65
C GLY A 97 20.05 -7.14 11.63
N ILE A 98 20.19 -5.81 11.47
CA ILE A 98 20.99 -4.98 12.35
C ILE A 98 20.12 -4.75 13.60
N PRO A 99 20.52 -5.22 14.80
CA PRO A 99 19.78 -4.87 16.00
C PRO A 99 19.76 -3.34 16.08
N SER A 100 18.59 -2.78 16.34
CA SER A 100 18.42 -1.35 16.59
C SER A 100 19.34 -0.94 17.73
N CYS A 101 20.55 -0.48 17.39
CA CYS A 101 21.47 0.10 18.36
C CYS A 101 20.76 1.29 18.99
N GLN A 102 20.93 1.34 20.30
CA GLN A 102 20.04 2.01 21.22
C GLN A 102 20.03 3.51 21.01
N VAL A 103 18.83 4.09 21.08
CA VAL A 103 18.63 5.51 21.28
C VAL A 103 18.95 5.79 22.75
N GLU A 104 20.22 5.82 23.11
CA GLU A 104 20.78 6.38 24.34
C GLU A 104 22.31 6.27 24.22
N GLU A 105 23.03 7.36 24.51
CA GLU A 105 24.48 7.53 24.32
C GLU A 105 24.94 7.91 22.90
N CYS A 106 24.37 9.00 22.37
CA CYS A 106 25.22 10.03 21.75
C CYS A 106 25.62 11.02 22.84
N HIS A 107 26.54 10.63 23.73
CA HIS A 107 27.55 11.45 24.41
C HIS A 107 28.34 10.62 25.43
#